data_AF-A0A4Q6FDB4-F1
#
_entry.id   AF-A0A4Q6FDB4-F1
#
_cell.length_a   1.000
_cell.length_b   1.000
_cell.length_c   1.000
_cell.angle_alpha   90.00
_cell.angle_beta   90.00
_cell.angle_gamma   90.00
#
_symmetry.space_group_name_H-M   'P 1'
#
loop_
_entity.id
_entity.type
_entity.pdbx_description
1 polymer ?
#
loop_
_entity_poly.entity_id
_entity_poly.type
_entity_poly.pdbx_seq_one_letter_code
_entity_poly.pdbx_strand_id
1 'polypeptide(L)'
;MRKIFAFWLFFLAFLPSLYAQGDESKTEKFEGLLNKLLAPGPLVLGHENLEHKDCLKCHEVGGGVPNNKCMDCHKDISSHVDAKKHFHGLMNGKACIDCHKEHKGRNAIINAFDQKTFDHSRTGFILDGAHVRAECTSCHTEKRSEKITRKNDTQFFGKQGSTCLSCHAKDDIHFFETPKFKGKDCGTCHVTEAWKNVEKFDHTRETGYALVGIHAEQSCKKCHVSEGKNNIKYSWPRLETQKCLTCHKDQHKTNFSPRFQGGQCLSCHN
;
A
#
# COMPACT_ATOMS: atom_id res chain seq x y z
N MET A 1 -66.20 8.75 64.70
CA MET A 1 -65.88 10.11 65.20
C MET A 1 -65.30 10.91 64.03
N ARG A 2 -66.08 11.74 63.32
CA ARG A 2 -66.26 13.21 63.50
C ARG A 2 -64.90 13.98 63.40
N LYS A 3 -64.61 14.67 62.28
CA LYS A 3 -64.87 16.13 61.97
C LYS A 3 -63.75 17.02 62.59
N ILE A 4 -62.97 17.92 61.96
CA ILE A 4 -63.17 19.15 61.12
C ILE A 4 -61.74 19.75 60.89
N PHE A 5 -61.27 20.10 59.68
CA PHE A 5 -61.25 21.42 58.98
C PHE A 5 -60.48 22.61 59.63
N ALA A 6 -59.44 23.12 58.94
CA ALA A 6 -59.02 24.54 58.78
C ALA A 6 -57.73 24.58 57.91
N PHE A 7 -57.75 24.82 56.60
CA PHE A 7 -57.84 26.10 55.87
C PHE A 7 -56.86 27.20 56.34
N TRP A 8 -55.74 27.34 55.63
CA TRP A 8 -55.03 28.60 55.43
C TRP A 8 -54.66 28.73 53.94
N LEU A 9 -55.36 29.64 53.26
CA LEU A 9 -55.01 30.21 51.96
C LEU A 9 -53.74 31.05 52.11
N PHE A 10 -52.76 30.92 51.21
CA PHE A 10 -51.95 32.07 50.79
C PHE A 10 -51.30 31.85 49.40
N PHE A 11 -51.85 32.59 48.44
CA PHE A 11 -51.23 33.21 47.26
C PHE A 11 -50.19 32.46 46.39
N LEU A 12 -50.63 32.23 45.15
CA LEU A 12 -49.81 32.17 43.93
C LEU A 12 -48.80 33.33 43.86
N ALA A 13 -47.51 33.01 43.78
CA ALA A 13 -46.51 33.86 43.15
C ALA A 13 -45.90 33.09 41.97
N PHE A 14 -46.42 33.37 40.78
CA PHE A 14 -45.77 33.07 39.51
C PHE A 14 -44.45 33.87 39.48
N LEU A 15 -43.32 33.20 39.70
CA LEU A 15 -42.00 33.75 39.36
C LEU A 15 -41.72 33.36 37.91
N PRO A 16 -41.64 34.31 36.97
CA PRO A 16 -41.11 33.99 35.66
C PRO A 16 -39.63 33.66 35.84
N SER A 17 -39.27 32.43 35.50
CA SER A 17 -37.88 32.01 35.32
C SER A 17 -37.26 32.90 34.24
N LEU A 18 -36.55 33.95 34.67
CA LEU A 18 -35.62 34.68 33.83
C LEU A 18 -34.52 33.71 33.43
N TYR A 19 -34.71 33.09 32.27
CA TYR A 19 -33.63 32.58 31.44
C TYR A 19 -32.67 33.75 31.23
N ALA A 20 -31.51 33.71 31.88
CA ALA A 20 -30.38 34.51 31.49
C ALA A 20 -29.92 34.00 30.12
N GLN A 21 -30.43 34.61 29.05
CA GLN A 21 -29.78 34.58 27.74
C GLN A 21 -28.43 35.27 27.92
N GLY A 22 -27.39 34.46 28.14
CA GLY A 22 -26.01 34.90 27.93
C GLY A 22 -25.87 35.34 26.49
N ASP A 23 -25.53 36.61 26.31
CA ASP A 23 -25.23 37.23 25.02
C ASP A 23 -24.03 36.50 24.38
N GLU A 24 -24.31 35.58 23.46
CA GLU A 24 -23.32 34.80 22.68
C GLU A 24 -22.31 35.70 21.94
N SER A 25 -22.61 37.00 21.75
CA SER A 25 -21.74 37.94 21.04
C SER A 25 -20.48 38.35 21.81
N LYS A 26 -20.44 38.19 23.14
CA LYS A 26 -19.27 38.54 23.95
C LYS A 26 -18.22 37.44 24.03
N THR A 27 -18.62 36.18 23.86
CA THR A 27 -17.73 35.02 23.83
C THR A 27 -16.82 35.04 22.60
N GLU A 28 -17.35 35.39 21.41
CA GLU A 28 -16.54 35.43 20.18
C GLU A 28 -15.44 36.51 20.20
N LYS A 29 -15.67 37.66 20.85
CA LYS A 29 -14.71 38.77 20.87
C LYS A 29 -13.54 38.54 21.81
N PHE A 30 -13.75 37.81 22.92
CA PHE A 30 -12.70 37.50 23.89
C PHE A 30 -11.76 36.40 23.37
N GLU A 31 -12.29 35.44 22.62
CA GLU A 31 -11.50 34.42 21.92
C GLU A 31 -10.52 35.06 20.92
N GLY A 32 -10.93 36.09 20.17
CA GLY A 32 -10.09 36.72 19.14
C GLY A 32 -8.81 37.41 19.65
N LEU A 33 -8.82 38.02 20.85
CA LEU A 33 -7.65 38.69 21.43
C LEU A 33 -6.72 37.70 22.14
N LEU A 34 -7.29 36.76 22.89
CA LEU A 34 -6.53 35.71 23.57
C LEU A 34 -5.82 34.80 22.55
N ASN A 35 -6.49 34.45 21.44
CA ASN A 35 -5.91 33.63 20.37
C ASN A 35 -4.74 34.32 19.64
N LYS A 36 -4.71 35.67 19.59
CA LYS A 36 -3.56 36.42 19.06
C LYS A 36 -2.38 36.49 20.02
N LEU A 37 -2.63 36.48 21.32
CA LEU A 37 -1.61 36.48 22.38
C LEU A 37 -1.04 35.08 22.65
N LEU A 38 -1.85 34.03 22.45
CA LEU A 38 -1.50 32.64 22.73
C LEU A 38 -0.92 31.89 21.54
N ALA A 39 -1.07 32.40 20.30
CA ALA A 39 -0.50 31.77 19.11
C ALA A 39 1.04 31.97 19.08
N PRO A 40 1.86 30.91 19.19
CA PRO A 40 3.32 31.02 19.20
C PRO A 40 3.94 31.53 17.90
N GLY A 41 3.13 31.62 16.83
CA GLY A 41 3.54 32.00 15.49
C GLY A 41 2.48 31.58 14.46
N PRO A 42 2.65 31.98 13.19
CA PRO A 42 1.66 31.68 12.17
C PRO A 42 1.60 30.19 11.83
N LEU A 43 0.41 29.72 11.48
CA LEU A 43 0.19 28.34 11.03
C LEU A 43 0.88 28.09 9.68
N VAL A 44 1.12 26.83 9.32
CA VAL A 44 1.58 26.50 7.96
C VAL A 44 0.51 26.81 6.92
N LEU A 45 0.94 26.98 5.67
CA LEU A 45 0.08 27.30 4.53
C LEU A 45 -1.16 26.38 4.40
N GLY A 46 -1.02 25.08 4.68
CA GLY A 46 -2.14 24.14 4.63
C GLY A 46 -3.24 24.39 5.67
N HIS A 47 -2.92 25.08 6.77
CA HIS A 47 -3.82 25.38 7.87
C HIS A 47 -4.11 26.88 8.03
N GLU A 48 -3.70 27.71 7.06
CA GLU A 48 -3.93 29.18 7.07
C GLU A 48 -5.37 29.55 7.39
N ASN A 49 -6.33 28.83 6.81
CA ASN A 49 -7.75 29.11 7.00
C ASN A 49 -8.28 28.84 8.42
N LEU A 50 -7.50 28.17 9.29
CA LEU A 50 -7.82 27.89 10.68
C LEU A 50 -7.23 28.92 11.66
N GLU A 51 -6.34 29.78 11.17
CA GLU A 51 -5.63 30.76 11.96
C GLU A 51 -6.59 31.78 12.59
N HIS A 52 -6.40 32.05 13.89
CA HIS A 52 -7.20 32.97 14.71
C HIS A 52 -8.71 32.69 14.78
N LYS A 53 -9.18 31.51 14.35
CA LYS A 53 -10.60 31.16 14.38
C LYS A 53 -10.95 30.23 15.54
N ASP A 54 -10.36 29.04 15.56
CA ASP A 54 -10.77 27.99 16.49
C ASP A 54 -9.58 27.11 16.87
N CYS A 55 -8.92 27.48 17.98
CA CYS A 55 -7.78 26.75 18.52
C CYS A 55 -8.16 25.34 18.99
N LEU A 56 -9.42 25.12 19.37
CA LEU A 56 -9.92 23.85 19.91
C LEU A 56 -10.15 22.78 18.82
N LYS A 57 -10.00 23.16 17.54
CA LYS A 57 -9.88 22.21 16.43
C LYS A 57 -8.65 21.35 16.50
N CYS A 58 -7.59 21.82 17.13
CA CYS A 58 -6.35 21.05 17.32
C CYS A 58 -6.05 20.81 18.80
N HIS A 59 -6.42 21.75 19.67
CA HIS A 59 -6.10 21.68 21.09
C HIS A 59 -7.26 21.17 21.94
N GLU A 60 -6.92 20.47 23.02
CA GLU A 60 -7.82 20.21 24.14
C GLU A 60 -7.47 21.12 25.32
N VAL A 61 -8.51 21.58 26.03
CA VAL A 61 -8.34 22.45 27.19
C VAL A 61 -7.54 21.72 28.27
N GLY A 62 -6.33 22.22 28.56
CA GLY A 62 -5.40 21.61 29.53
C GLY A 62 -4.75 20.29 29.06
N GLY A 63 -5.09 19.77 27.87
CA GLY A 63 -4.69 18.44 27.39
C GLY A 63 -3.67 18.44 26.24
N GLY A 64 -3.28 19.61 25.72
CA GLY A 64 -2.33 19.69 24.60
C GLY A 64 -2.98 19.43 23.24
N VAL A 65 -2.29 18.73 22.33
CA VAL A 65 -2.75 18.44 20.96
C VAL A 65 -2.88 16.92 20.77
N PRO A 66 -4.08 16.36 20.91
CA PRO A 66 -4.29 14.92 20.75
C PRO A 66 -4.37 14.52 19.26
N ASN A 67 -3.99 13.26 18.97
CA ASN A 67 -3.92 12.75 17.59
C ASN A 67 -5.28 12.70 16.88
N ASN A 68 -6.36 12.43 17.60
CA ASN A 68 -7.73 12.34 17.04
C ASN A 68 -8.15 13.64 16.34
N LYS A 69 -7.79 14.80 16.90
CA LYS A 69 -8.06 16.12 16.29
C LYS A 69 -7.43 16.26 14.90
N CYS A 70 -6.24 15.72 14.70
CA CYS A 70 -5.61 15.67 13.37
C CYS A 70 -6.36 14.71 12.43
N MET A 71 -6.69 13.52 12.93
CA MET A 71 -7.38 12.46 12.18
C MET A 71 -8.83 12.84 11.82
N ASP A 72 -9.43 13.80 12.52
CA ASP A 72 -10.76 14.32 12.22
C ASP A 72 -10.83 15.01 10.85
N CYS A 73 -9.73 15.61 10.39
CA CYS A 73 -9.61 16.21 9.06
C CYS A 73 -8.77 15.36 8.09
N HIS A 74 -7.73 14.68 8.59
CA HIS A 74 -6.83 13.86 7.77
C HIS A 74 -7.31 12.41 7.67
N LYS A 75 -8.46 12.20 7.02
CA LYS A 75 -9.15 10.89 6.96
C LYS A 75 -8.33 9.78 6.33
N ASP A 76 -7.54 10.07 5.30
CA ASP A 76 -6.70 9.05 4.68
C ASP A 76 -5.61 8.56 5.66
N ILE A 77 -4.98 9.47 6.41
CA ILE A 77 -4.02 9.12 7.46
C ILE A 77 -4.73 8.35 8.59
N SER A 78 -5.91 8.80 9.01
CA SER A 78 -6.74 8.08 10.00
C SER A 78 -6.94 6.63 9.57
N SER A 79 -7.33 6.39 8.32
CA SER A 79 -7.55 5.04 7.80
C SER A 79 -6.31 4.15 7.87
N HIS A 80 -5.12 4.71 7.63
CA HIS A 80 -3.85 3.97 7.75
C HIS A 80 -3.53 3.64 9.20
N VAL A 81 -3.75 4.60 10.10
CA VAL A 81 -3.55 4.45 11.54
C VAL A 81 -4.50 3.39 12.11
N ASP A 82 -5.79 3.49 11.79
CA ASP A 82 -6.84 2.56 12.22
C ASP A 82 -6.57 1.15 11.69
N ALA A 83 -6.15 1.04 10.42
CA ALA A 83 -5.79 -0.24 9.80
C ALA A 83 -4.45 -0.81 10.29
N LYS A 84 -3.65 -0.05 11.05
CA LYS A 84 -2.28 -0.39 11.45
C LYS A 84 -1.39 -0.77 10.25
N LYS A 85 -1.54 -0.03 9.16
CA LYS A 85 -0.82 -0.24 7.89
C LYS A 85 -0.07 1.03 7.48
N HIS A 86 0.90 0.85 6.57
CA HIS A 86 1.74 1.93 6.06
C HIS A 86 2.58 2.59 7.16
N PHE A 87 3.37 3.61 6.78
CA PHE A 87 4.27 4.29 7.70
C PHE A 87 3.56 4.76 8.98
N HIS A 88 2.51 5.59 8.87
CA HIS A 88 1.83 6.19 10.02
C HIS A 88 1.14 5.16 10.92
N GLY A 89 0.53 4.10 10.37
CA GLY A 89 -0.11 3.06 11.18
C GLY A 89 0.86 2.14 11.92
N LEU A 90 2.13 2.08 11.47
CA LEU A 90 3.19 1.30 12.10
C LEU A 90 4.02 2.11 13.11
N MET A 91 3.69 3.37 13.37
CA MET A 91 4.42 4.24 14.31
C MET A 91 4.10 4.00 15.80
N ASN A 92 3.37 2.95 16.15
CA ASN A 92 3.05 2.57 17.53
C ASN A 92 2.44 3.71 18.38
N GLY A 93 1.52 4.49 17.79
CA GLY A 93 0.76 5.50 18.54
C GLY A 93 1.55 6.75 18.96
N LYS A 94 2.68 7.05 18.33
CA LYS A 94 3.40 8.32 18.52
C LYS A 94 2.49 9.53 18.32
N ALA A 95 2.75 10.61 19.05
CA ALA A 95 1.98 11.84 18.89
C ALA A 95 2.32 12.49 17.54
N CYS A 96 1.30 12.93 16.79
CA CYS A 96 1.50 13.56 15.48
C CYS A 96 2.45 14.76 15.59
N ILE A 97 2.31 15.54 16.66
CA ILE A 97 3.11 16.74 16.94
C ILE A 97 4.59 16.48 17.23
N ASP A 98 4.98 15.23 17.52
CA ASP A 98 6.39 14.88 17.72
C ASP A 98 7.19 15.11 16.43
N CYS A 99 6.55 14.89 15.28
CA CYS A 99 7.12 15.10 13.95
C CYS A 99 6.49 16.33 13.24
N HIS A 100 5.18 16.49 13.31
CA HIS A 100 4.43 17.53 12.62
C HIS A 100 4.21 18.76 13.50
N LYS A 101 5.24 19.60 13.58
CA LYS A 101 5.22 20.80 14.45
C LYS A 101 4.60 21.99 13.74
N GLU A 102 3.40 22.36 14.17
CA GLU A 102 2.72 23.58 13.76
C GLU A 102 3.37 24.84 14.39
N HIS A 103 2.93 26.03 13.99
CA HIS A 103 3.42 27.34 14.46
C HIS A 103 4.88 27.63 14.09
N LYS A 104 5.42 26.93 13.09
CA LYS A 104 6.76 27.18 12.54
C LYS A 104 6.77 28.21 11.42
N GLY A 105 5.62 28.79 11.12
CA GLY A 105 5.43 29.81 10.11
C GLY A 105 4.92 29.28 8.78
N ARG A 106 4.37 30.19 7.98
CA ARG A 106 3.61 29.88 6.74
C ARG A 106 4.35 28.93 5.79
N ASN A 107 5.66 29.09 5.69
CA ASN A 107 6.51 28.35 4.76
C ASN A 107 7.19 27.11 5.36
N ALA A 108 6.93 26.78 6.62
CA ALA A 108 7.55 25.61 7.24
C ALA A 108 7.13 24.29 6.57
N ILE A 109 8.07 23.34 6.49
CA ILE A 109 7.82 21.98 6.02
C ILE A 109 7.69 21.09 7.26
N ILE A 110 6.47 20.77 7.65
CA ILE A 110 6.17 20.01 8.88
C ILE A 110 6.18 18.50 8.66
N ASN A 111 6.31 18.07 7.42
CA ASN A 111 6.36 16.67 6.99
C ASN A 111 7.71 16.32 6.34
N ALA A 112 8.76 17.08 6.65
CA ALA A 112 10.09 16.83 6.10
C ALA A 112 10.68 15.53 6.68
N PHE A 113 11.26 14.72 5.81
CA PHE A 113 12.08 13.57 6.16
C PHE A 113 13.26 13.49 5.19
N ASP A 114 14.34 12.82 5.61
CA ASP A 114 15.48 12.59 4.72
C ASP A 114 15.16 11.44 3.77
N GLN A 115 14.97 11.76 2.49
CA GLN A 115 14.68 10.78 1.44
C GLN A 115 15.84 9.81 1.20
N LYS A 116 17.09 10.23 1.44
CA LYS A 116 18.28 9.40 1.19
C LYS A 116 18.45 8.31 2.25
N THR A 117 18.03 8.60 3.47
CA THR A 117 18.19 7.69 4.61
C THR A 117 16.86 7.09 5.08
N PHE A 118 15.78 7.27 4.30
CA PHE A 118 14.47 6.76 4.68
C PHE A 118 14.44 5.23 4.61
N ASP A 119 14.16 4.60 5.74
CA ASP A 119 14.05 3.15 5.84
C ASP A 119 12.62 2.66 5.51
N HIS A 120 12.49 1.96 4.38
CA HIS A 120 11.24 1.39 3.90
C HIS A 120 10.73 0.23 4.77
N SER A 121 11.58 -0.41 5.59
CA SER A 121 11.15 -1.46 6.53
C SER A 121 10.06 -0.97 7.50
N ARG A 122 10.03 0.35 7.74
CA ARG A 122 9.08 1.04 8.61
C ARG A 122 7.69 1.23 7.99
N THR A 123 7.51 0.87 6.72
CA THR A 123 6.26 1.10 5.97
C THR A 123 5.43 -0.15 5.79
N GLY A 124 5.96 -1.32 6.15
CA GLY A 124 5.36 -2.62 5.83
C GLY A 124 5.60 -3.05 4.37
N PHE A 125 6.33 -2.26 3.58
CA PHE A 125 6.77 -2.61 2.24
C PHE A 125 8.30 -2.55 2.18
N ILE A 126 8.94 -3.70 2.37
CA ILE A 126 10.40 -3.82 2.39
C ILE A 126 10.90 -3.81 0.94
N LEU A 127 11.86 -2.93 0.65
CA LEU A 127 12.59 -2.96 -0.61
C LEU A 127 13.72 -3.98 -0.48
N ASP A 128 13.79 -4.92 -1.41
CA ASP A 128 14.79 -5.98 -1.46
C ASP A 128 15.38 -6.13 -2.88
N GLY A 129 16.45 -6.92 -3.00
CA GLY A 129 17.10 -7.19 -4.27
C GLY A 129 17.42 -5.92 -5.08
N ALA A 130 17.00 -5.88 -6.35
CA ALA A 130 17.21 -4.73 -7.21
C ALA A 130 16.35 -3.50 -6.83
N HIS A 131 15.24 -3.68 -6.11
CA HIS A 131 14.33 -2.58 -5.74
C HIS A 131 14.94 -1.59 -4.76
N VAL A 132 15.98 -1.97 -4.01
CA VAL A 132 16.69 -1.06 -3.08
C VAL A 132 17.34 0.13 -3.79
N ARG A 133 17.55 0.02 -5.11
CA ARG A 133 18.11 1.08 -5.97
C ARG A 133 17.06 1.83 -6.76
N ALA A 134 15.77 1.59 -6.52
CA ALA A 134 14.70 2.27 -7.22
C ALA A 134 14.61 3.73 -6.78
N GLU A 135 14.42 4.63 -7.75
CA GLU A 135 14.16 6.03 -7.48
C GLU A 135 12.77 6.20 -6.85
N CYS A 136 12.64 7.10 -5.87
CA CYS A 136 11.39 7.27 -5.13
C CYS A 136 10.17 7.51 -6.05
N THR A 137 10.38 8.25 -7.14
CA THR A 137 9.34 8.60 -8.13
C THR A 137 8.94 7.46 -9.06
N SER A 138 9.64 6.31 -9.06
CA SER A 138 9.20 5.15 -9.84
C SER A 138 7.97 4.48 -9.23
N CYS A 139 7.76 4.66 -7.92
CA CYS A 139 6.64 4.09 -7.17
C CYS A 139 5.67 5.17 -6.67
N HIS A 140 6.19 6.31 -6.19
CA HIS A 140 5.39 7.43 -5.70
C HIS A 140 5.04 8.40 -6.83
N THR A 141 4.09 7.98 -7.66
CA THR A 141 3.71 8.69 -8.90
C THR A 141 2.50 9.61 -8.76
N GLU A 142 1.83 9.60 -7.60
CA GLU A 142 0.63 10.40 -7.36
C GLU A 142 0.94 11.90 -7.42
N LYS A 143 0.15 12.63 -8.20
CA LYS A 143 0.17 14.10 -8.25
C LYS A 143 -1.05 14.62 -7.50
N ARG A 144 -0.86 15.62 -6.64
CA ARG A 144 -1.99 16.30 -5.98
C ARG A 144 -2.84 17.01 -7.02
N SER A 145 -4.14 16.73 -7.04
CA SER A 145 -5.03 17.28 -8.07
C SER A 145 -5.53 18.70 -7.76
N GLU A 146 -5.82 19.14 -6.52
CA GLU A 146 -6.52 20.44 -6.34
C GLU A 146 -6.30 21.22 -5.02
N LYS A 147 -5.12 21.21 -4.39
CA LYS A 147 -4.86 22.11 -3.24
C LYS A 147 -3.51 22.80 -3.34
N ILE A 148 -3.35 23.87 -2.55
CA ILE A 148 -2.14 24.69 -2.41
C ILE A 148 -0.92 23.76 -2.29
N THR A 149 -0.27 23.54 -3.42
CA THR A 149 0.82 22.59 -3.57
C THR A 149 2.08 23.39 -3.77
N ARG A 150 3.11 23.07 -2.99
CA ARG A 150 4.45 23.59 -3.26
C ARG A 150 4.92 22.94 -4.56
N LYS A 151 5.75 23.66 -5.33
CA LYS A 151 6.19 23.28 -6.69
C LYS A 151 6.82 21.88 -6.80
N ASN A 152 7.25 21.27 -5.69
CA ASN A 152 7.92 19.96 -5.61
C ASN A 152 7.25 18.98 -4.62
N ASP A 153 5.92 19.06 -4.45
CA ASP A 153 5.18 18.24 -3.48
C ASP A 153 4.85 16.84 -4.03
N THR A 154 5.85 15.94 -4.07
CA THR A 154 5.63 14.52 -4.38
C THR A 154 4.89 13.86 -3.23
N GLN A 155 3.77 13.20 -3.53
CA GLN A 155 2.97 12.54 -2.53
C GLN A 155 3.54 11.15 -2.24
N PHE A 156 4.05 10.98 -1.01
CA PHE A 156 4.46 9.68 -0.47
C PHE A 156 3.30 8.98 0.24
N PHE A 157 2.12 8.98 -0.38
CA PHE A 157 1.06 8.05 -0.01
C PHE A 157 1.41 6.70 -0.64
N GLY A 158 1.30 5.63 0.14
CA GLY A 158 1.68 4.30 -0.34
C GLY A 158 0.88 3.92 -1.58
N LYS A 159 1.57 3.49 -2.64
CA LYS A 159 0.91 2.86 -3.79
C LYS A 159 0.14 1.64 -3.31
N GLN A 160 -1.11 1.50 -3.75
CA GLN A 160 -1.93 0.34 -3.38
C GLN A 160 -1.36 -0.94 -4.03
N GLY A 161 -1.18 -1.98 -3.21
CA GLY A 161 -0.72 -3.30 -3.60
C GLY A 161 0.76 -3.55 -3.28
N SER A 162 1.03 -4.65 -2.56
CA SER A 162 2.38 -5.14 -2.26
C SER A 162 2.79 -6.33 -3.12
N THR A 163 1.97 -6.69 -4.12
CA THR A 163 2.23 -7.83 -5.00
C THR A 163 3.07 -7.39 -6.19
N CYS A 164 3.86 -8.31 -6.74
CA CYS A 164 4.67 -8.05 -7.95
C CYS A 164 3.79 -7.48 -9.08
N LEU A 165 2.64 -8.10 -9.32
CA LEU A 165 1.69 -7.70 -10.38
C LEU A 165 1.10 -6.29 -10.19
N SER A 166 1.04 -5.78 -8.96
CA SER A 166 0.55 -4.40 -8.73
C SER A 166 1.41 -3.35 -9.46
N CYS A 167 2.69 -3.65 -9.70
CA CYS A 167 3.63 -2.81 -10.46
C CYS A 167 3.98 -3.41 -11.82
N HIS A 168 4.21 -4.72 -11.86
CA HIS A 168 4.76 -5.46 -12.99
C HIS A 168 3.69 -6.16 -13.83
N ALA A 169 2.45 -5.66 -13.84
CA ALA A 169 1.37 -6.24 -14.66
C ALA A 169 1.71 -6.32 -16.16
N LYS A 170 2.53 -5.39 -16.67
CA LYS A 170 2.99 -5.37 -18.07
C LYS A 170 4.21 -6.25 -18.32
N ASP A 171 4.93 -6.64 -17.27
CA ASP A 171 6.11 -7.50 -17.36
C ASP A 171 5.73 -8.98 -17.21
N ASP A 172 4.48 -9.27 -16.85
CA ASP A 172 3.96 -10.62 -16.80
C ASP A 172 3.79 -11.19 -18.20
N ILE A 173 4.83 -11.89 -18.65
CA ILE A 173 4.83 -12.65 -19.89
C ILE A 173 4.22 -14.04 -19.73
N HIS A 174 3.83 -14.40 -18.51
CA HIS A 174 3.34 -15.73 -18.19
C HIS A 174 1.83 -15.79 -18.41
N PHE A 175 1.43 -15.93 -19.67
CA PHE A 175 0.04 -16.19 -20.06
C PHE A 175 -0.38 -17.63 -19.75
N PHE A 176 -0.08 -18.10 -18.54
CA PHE A 176 -0.45 -19.45 -18.12
C PHE A 176 -1.97 -19.54 -18.03
N GLU A 177 -2.58 -20.17 -19.04
CA GLU A 177 -4.01 -20.49 -19.03
C GLU A 177 -4.32 -21.65 -18.06
N THR A 178 -3.28 -22.38 -17.63
CA THR A 178 -3.42 -23.51 -16.71
C THR A 178 -3.69 -23.03 -15.27
N PRO A 179 -4.62 -23.66 -14.54
CA PRO A 179 -4.90 -23.32 -13.14
C PRO A 179 -3.70 -23.40 -12.19
N LYS A 180 -2.67 -24.19 -12.54
CA LYS A 180 -1.48 -24.43 -11.69
C LYS A 180 -0.67 -23.15 -11.43
N PHE A 181 -0.53 -22.29 -12.44
CA PHE A 181 0.28 -21.06 -12.36
C PHE A 181 -0.52 -19.77 -12.44
N LYS A 182 -1.80 -19.85 -12.81
CA LYS A 182 -2.69 -18.69 -12.84
C LYS A 182 -2.78 -18.06 -11.45
N GLY A 183 -2.28 -16.83 -11.30
CA GLY A 183 -2.34 -16.07 -10.05
C GLY A 183 -1.33 -16.52 -8.98
N LYS A 184 -0.30 -17.30 -9.34
CA LYS A 184 0.80 -17.61 -8.41
C LYS A 184 1.69 -16.39 -8.17
N ASP A 185 2.31 -16.36 -6.99
CA ASP A 185 3.30 -15.36 -6.64
C ASP A 185 4.56 -15.55 -7.50
N CYS A 186 5.00 -14.48 -8.15
CA CYS A 186 6.19 -14.47 -8.99
C CYS A 186 7.44 -14.92 -8.21
N GLY A 187 7.48 -14.63 -6.90
CA GLY A 187 8.56 -15.04 -5.99
C GLY A 187 8.73 -16.56 -5.80
N THR A 188 7.76 -17.36 -6.28
CA THR A 188 7.86 -18.83 -6.34
C THR A 188 9.05 -19.26 -7.20
N CYS A 189 9.27 -18.56 -8.32
CA CYS A 189 10.27 -18.93 -9.32
C CYS A 189 11.34 -17.84 -9.49
N HIS A 190 10.95 -16.58 -9.36
CA HIS A 190 11.84 -15.44 -9.53
C HIS A 190 12.42 -14.98 -8.19
N VAL A 191 13.53 -14.26 -8.28
CA VAL A 191 14.17 -13.56 -7.16
C VAL A 191 14.31 -12.07 -7.51
N THR A 192 14.27 -11.21 -6.50
CA THR A 192 14.25 -9.76 -6.66
C THR A 192 15.62 -9.20 -7.01
N GLU A 193 16.71 -9.93 -6.73
CA GLU A 193 18.09 -9.57 -7.07
C GLU A 193 18.34 -9.62 -8.58
N ALA A 194 17.81 -10.65 -9.25
CA ALA A 194 18.06 -10.94 -10.65
C ALA A 194 16.86 -11.63 -11.29
N TRP A 195 15.89 -10.83 -11.77
CA TRP A 195 14.61 -11.34 -12.30
C TRP A 195 14.73 -12.42 -13.38
N LYS A 196 15.74 -12.32 -14.25
CA LYS A 196 15.97 -13.28 -15.35
C LYS A 196 16.52 -14.63 -14.85
N ASN A 197 16.99 -14.69 -13.62
CA ASN A 197 17.46 -15.90 -13.00
C ASN A 197 16.28 -16.62 -12.33
N VAL A 198 15.94 -17.80 -12.84
CA VAL A 198 14.81 -18.63 -12.37
C VAL A 198 15.29 -19.93 -11.74
N GLU A 199 16.37 -19.87 -10.95
CA GLU A 199 16.95 -21.02 -10.25
C GLU A 199 15.97 -21.78 -9.36
N LYS A 200 14.90 -21.13 -8.86
CA LYS A 200 13.87 -21.79 -8.04
C LYS A 200 12.89 -22.62 -8.87
N PHE A 201 12.85 -22.41 -10.19
CA PHE A 201 11.93 -23.13 -11.08
C PHE A 201 12.46 -24.52 -11.41
N ASP A 202 11.80 -25.52 -10.85
CA ASP A 202 12.09 -26.92 -11.11
C ASP A 202 11.11 -27.47 -12.17
N HIS A 203 11.60 -27.75 -13.38
CA HIS A 203 10.76 -28.25 -14.47
C HIS A 203 10.06 -29.58 -14.11
N THR A 204 10.72 -30.49 -13.39
CA THR A 204 10.15 -31.77 -13.00
C THR A 204 8.99 -31.58 -12.01
N ARG A 205 9.21 -30.81 -10.94
CA ARG A 205 8.22 -30.56 -9.90
C ARG A 205 7.05 -29.74 -10.43
N GLU A 206 7.36 -28.71 -11.22
CA GLU A 206 6.39 -27.72 -11.64
C GLU A 206 5.63 -28.13 -12.91
N THR A 207 6.20 -28.96 -13.78
CA THR A 207 5.53 -29.39 -15.03
C THR A 207 5.39 -30.91 -15.17
N GLY A 208 6.08 -31.69 -14.34
CA GLY A 208 6.22 -33.12 -14.53
C GLY A 208 7.25 -33.50 -15.60
N TYR A 209 7.78 -32.53 -16.36
CA TYR A 209 8.74 -32.75 -17.44
C TYR A 209 10.18 -32.58 -16.95
N ALA A 210 10.83 -33.69 -16.63
CA ALA A 210 12.24 -33.66 -16.23
C ALA A 210 13.15 -33.39 -17.42
N LEU A 211 13.94 -32.31 -17.34
CA LEU A 211 15.04 -32.08 -18.27
C LEU A 211 16.22 -32.96 -17.83
N VAL A 212 16.56 -33.96 -18.65
CA VAL A 212 17.62 -34.94 -18.37
C VAL A 212 18.69 -34.93 -19.46
N GLY A 213 19.91 -35.34 -19.11
CA GLY A 213 21.05 -35.34 -20.01
C GLY A 213 21.28 -33.95 -20.62
N ILE A 214 21.55 -33.90 -21.93
CA ILE A 214 21.82 -32.66 -22.66
C ILE A 214 20.65 -31.64 -22.63
N HIS A 215 19.42 -32.11 -22.36
CA HIS A 215 18.25 -31.23 -22.26
C HIS A 215 18.32 -30.32 -21.02
N ALA A 216 18.96 -30.76 -19.95
CA ALA A 216 19.16 -29.96 -18.73
C ALA A 216 20.08 -28.75 -18.97
N GLU A 217 20.93 -28.82 -19.99
CA GLU A 217 21.88 -27.76 -20.36
C GLU A 217 21.31 -26.81 -21.44
N GLN A 218 20.13 -27.09 -21.99
CA GLN A 218 19.56 -26.27 -23.05
C GLN A 218 18.99 -24.96 -22.51
N SER A 219 19.20 -23.88 -23.26
CA SER A 219 18.56 -22.59 -22.95
C SER A 219 17.04 -22.69 -23.11
N CYS A 220 16.27 -22.05 -22.22
CA CYS A 220 14.80 -22.09 -22.19
C CYS A 220 14.17 -21.83 -23.57
N LYS A 221 14.69 -20.85 -24.32
CA LYS A 221 14.20 -20.44 -25.65
C LYS A 221 14.25 -21.52 -26.73
N LYS A 222 14.98 -22.63 -26.51
CA LYS A 222 15.03 -23.76 -27.46
C LYS A 222 13.71 -24.51 -27.51
N CYS A 223 13.00 -24.57 -26.39
CA CYS A 223 11.66 -25.16 -26.28
C CYS A 223 10.58 -24.07 -26.18
N HIS A 224 10.88 -22.99 -25.46
CA HIS A 224 9.99 -21.86 -25.22
C HIS A 224 10.14 -20.77 -26.28
N VAL A 225 9.51 -20.98 -27.43
CA VAL A 225 9.51 -20.02 -28.53
C VAL A 225 8.54 -18.87 -28.26
N SER A 226 8.96 -17.66 -28.63
CA SER A 226 8.11 -16.47 -28.59
C SER A 226 7.43 -16.29 -29.95
N GLU A 227 6.12 -16.05 -29.96
CA GLU A 227 5.38 -15.74 -31.20
C GLU A 227 5.27 -14.22 -31.50
N GLY A 228 5.91 -13.33 -30.72
CA GLY A 228 5.90 -11.86 -30.91
C GLY A 228 4.49 -11.22 -30.87
N LYS A 229 4.27 -9.89 -30.96
CA LYS A 229 4.96 -8.71 -30.42
C LYS A 229 4.18 -8.24 -29.17
N ASN A 230 4.88 -7.65 -28.21
CA ASN A 230 4.40 -7.06 -26.96
C ASN A 230 3.95 -8.01 -25.84
N ASN A 231 4.13 -9.32 -25.96
CA ASN A 231 3.98 -10.28 -24.87
C ASN A 231 4.55 -11.62 -25.33
N ILE A 232 5.67 -12.07 -24.75
CA ILE A 232 6.24 -13.37 -25.10
C ILE A 232 5.30 -14.44 -24.53
N LYS A 233 4.27 -14.84 -25.28
CA LYS A 233 3.52 -16.06 -24.97
C LYS A 233 4.47 -17.22 -25.22
N TYR A 234 4.91 -17.86 -24.15
CA TYR A 234 5.59 -19.14 -24.26
C TYR A 234 4.56 -20.17 -24.71
N SER A 235 4.53 -20.38 -26.02
CA SER A 235 3.83 -21.49 -26.63
C SER A 235 4.73 -22.71 -26.55
N TRP A 236 4.12 -23.87 -26.32
CA TRP A 236 4.80 -25.16 -26.31
C TRP A 236 4.34 -25.96 -27.54
N PRO A 237 4.52 -25.43 -28.76
CA PRO A 237 3.96 -26.09 -29.92
C PRO A 237 4.59 -27.47 -30.01
N ARG A 238 3.73 -28.50 -30.02
CA ARG A 238 4.02 -29.92 -30.26
C ARG A 238 4.39 -30.79 -29.06
N LEU A 239 4.48 -30.31 -27.81
CA LEU A 239 4.81 -31.18 -26.68
C LEU A 239 3.56 -31.84 -26.07
N GLU A 240 2.87 -32.69 -26.83
CA GLU A 240 1.66 -33.40 -26.36
C GLU A 240 1.98 -34.55 -25.39
N THR A 241 3.18 -35.13 -25.48
CA THR A 241 3.66 -36.20 -24.60
C THR A 241 5.17 -36.07 -24.34
N GLN A 242 5.67 -36.64 -23.24
CA GLN A 242 7.11 -36.64 -22.90
C GLN A 242 7.94 -37.67 -23.71
N LYS A 243 7.51 -37.98 -24.94
CA LYS A 243 8.17 -39.00 -25.77
C LYS A 243 9.23 -38.34 -26.63
N CYS A 244 10.38 -38.99 -26.77
CA CYS A 244 11.49 -38.48 -27.59
C CYS A 244 11.05 -38.21 -29.03
N LEU A 245 10.18 -39.06 -29.58
CA LEU A 245 9.69 -38.97 -30.95
C LEU A 245 8.77 -37.77 -31.23
N THR A 246 8.30 -37.09 -30.19
CA THR A 246 7.52 -35.86 -30.31
C THR A 246 8.35 -34.72 -30.89
N CYS A 247 9.67 -34.72 -30.67
CA CYS A 247 10.60 -33.71 -31.21
C CYS A 247 11.67 -34.31 -32.11
N HIS A 248 12.10 -35.55 -31.85
CA HIS A 248 13.15 -36.21 -32.61
C HIS A 248 12.58 -37.15 -33.65
N LYS A 249 13.14 -37.11 -34.86
CA LYS A 249 12.92 -38.17 -35.85
C LYS A 249 13.69 -39.41 -35.44
N ASP A 250 13.05 -40.57 -35.48
CA ASP A 250 13.74 -41.83 -35.26
C ASP A 250 14.82 -42.05 -36.34
N GLN A 251 16.07 -42.18 -35.89
CA GLN A 251 17.22 -42.44 -36.76
C GLN A 251 17.40 -43.93 -37.07
N HIS A 252 16.74 -44.82 -36.33
CA HIS A 252 16.93 -46.26 -36.41
C HIS A 252 15.96 -46.97 -37.36
N LYS A 253 14.84 -46.31 -37.72
CA LYS A 253 13.84 -46.84 -38.66
C LYS A 253 13.31 -48.21 -38.19
N THR A 254 13.16 -49.18 -39.10
CA THR A 254 12.67 -50.54 -38.80
C THR A 254 13.77 -51.51 -38.36
N ASN A 255 14.98 -51.03 -38.06
CA ASN A 255 16.12 -51.90 -37.75
C ASN A 255 16.06 -52.48 -36.33
N PHE A 256 15.07 -52.09 -35.53
CA PHE A 256 14.85 -52.64 -34.20
C PHE A 256 13.64 -53.57 -34.14
N SER A 257 13.72 -54.51 -33.20
CA SER A 257 12.60 -55.34 -32.77
C SER A 257 11.36 -54.47 -32.49
N PRO A 258 10.14 -54.95 -32.79
CA PRO A 258 8.88 -54.24 -32.51
C PRO A 258 8.76 -53.68 -31.09
N ARG A 259 9.42 -54.32 -30.12
CA ARG A 259 9.48 -53.84 -28.73
C ARG A 259 9.98 -52.40 -28.60
N PHE A 260 10.96 -51.98 -29.40
CA PHE A 260 11.61 -50.67 -29.29
C PHE A 260 11.06 -49.60 -30.25
N GLN A 261 10.18 -49.98 -31.17
CA GLN A 261 9.60 -49.08 -32.19
C GLN A 261 8.71 -47.98 -31.58
N GLY A 262 8.28 -48.14 -30.32
CA GLY A 262 7.46 -47.16 -29.59
C GLY A 262 8.21 -45.98 -28.95
N GLY A 263 9.52 -45.83 -29.19
CA GLY A 263 10.30 -44.68 -28.68
C GLY A 263 10.80 -44.85 -27.24
N GLN A 264 11.15 -46.07 -26.84
CA GLN A 264 11.76 -46.37 -25.53
C GLN A 264 13.26 -46.03 -25.51
N CYS A 265 13.61 -44.82 -25.98
CA CYS A 265 14.99 -44.39 -26.20
C CYS A 265 15.83 -44.46 -24.91
N LEU A 266 15.21 -44.18 -23.76
CA LEU A 266 15.82 -44.22 -22.43
C LEU A 266 16.28 -45.62 -21.99
N SER A 267 15.91 -46.69 -22.72
CA SER A 267 16.44 -48.03 -22.42
C SER A 267 17.92 -48.18 -22.83
N CYS A 268 18.40 -47.32 -23.73
CA CYS A 268 19.76 -47.37 -24.28
C CYS A 268 20.47 -46.02 -24.29
N HIS A 269 19.74 -44.89 -24.27
CA HIS A 269 20.29 -43.54 -24.34
C HIS A 269 19.99 -42.76 -23.05
N ASN A 270 21.03 -42.15 -22.47
CA ASN A 270 20.94 -41.27 -21.31
C ASN A 270 21.17 -39.81 -21.70
#